data_AF-A0A090QQ34-F1
#
_entry.id   AF-A0A090QQ34-F1
#
_cell.length_a   1.000
_cell.length_b   1.000
_cell.length_c   1.000
_cell.angle_alpha   90.00
_cell.angle_beta   90.00
_cell.angle_gamma   90.00
#
_symmetry.space_group_name_H-M   'P 1'
#
loop_
_entity.id
_entity.type
_entity.pdbx_description
1 polymer ?
#
loop_
_entity_poly.entity_id
_entity_poly.type
_entity_poly.pdbx_seq_one_letter_code
_entity_poly.pdbx_strand_id
1 'polypeptide(L)'
;MSNSPGKGLAILGYCSVFGLFIHIFLFIAILGTAVLLNNGKGQQFAAFHLRQMFGIGIVAILINAFTPIIEQGWLALLIISLIVLVAVLGLLSALRNQMIALPFIGDYFQKWFSFIK
;
A
#
# COMPACT_ATOMS: atom_id res chain seq x y z
N MET A 1 9.90 43.95 3.75
CA MET A 1 10.86 43.03 3.11
C MET A 1 10.23 42.51 1.83
N SER A 2 10.83 42.78 0.67
CA SER A 2 10.39 42.19 -0.60
C SER A 2 10.62 40.68 -0.55
N ASN A 3 9.64 39.86 -0.97
CA ASN A 3 9.85 38.41 -1.06
C ASN A 3 10.93 38.13 -2.11
N SER A 4 11.93 37.31 -1.77
CA SER A 4 12.94 36.89 -2.74
C SER A 4 12.30 36.22 -3.95
N PRO A 5 12.74 36.53 -5.18
CA PRO A 5 12.39 35.75 -6.36
C PRO A 5 12.67 34.27 -6.09
N GLY A 6 11.69 33.38 -6.34
CA GLY A 6 11.86 31.94 -6.12
C GLY A 6 11.47 31.40 -4.73
N LYS A 7 11.00 32.25 -3.79
CA LYS A 7 10.49 31.80 -2.48
C LYS A 7 9.46 30.68 -2.59
N GLY A 8 8.55 30.76 -3.57
CA GLY A 8 7.53 29.73 -3.82
C GLY A 8 8.12 28.39 -4.27
N LEU A 9 9.12 28.41 -5.15
CA LEU A 9 9.84 27.19 -5.59
C LEU A 9 10.60 26.55 -4.43
N ALA A 10 11.24 27.37 -3.57
CA ALA A 10 11.92 26.87 -2.39
C ALA A 10 10.95 26.18 -1.41
N ILE A 11 9.79 26.80 -1.14
CA ILE A 11 8.75 26.21 -0.30
C ILE A 11 8.25 24.89 -0.89
N LEU A 12 7.96 24.86 -2.20
CA LEU A 12 7.52 23.66 -2.90
C LEU A 12 8.56 22.53 -2.79
N GLY A 13 9.84 22.86 -2.95
CA GLY A 13 10.95 21.93 -2.78
C GLY A 13 10.97 21.30 -1.38
N TYR A 14 10.86 22.10 -0.33
CA TYR A 14 10.77 21.58 1.04
C TYR A 14 9.49 20.76 1.28
N CYS A 15 8.35 21.17 0.71
CA CYS A 15 7.11 20.43 0.84
C CYS A 15 7.18 19.00 0.25
N SER A 16 8.07 18.74 -0.70
CA SER A 16 8.26 17.40 -1.27
C SER A 16 8.67 16.35 -0.24
N VAL A 17 9.34 16.74 0.85
CA VAL A 17 9.75 15.83 1.93
C VAL A 17 8.55 15.17 2.60
N PHE A 18 7.40 15.85 2.67
CA PHE A 18 6.21 15.26 3.26
C PHE A 18 5.69 14.08 2.43
N GLY A 19 5.84 14.11 1.11
CA GLY A 19 5.51 12.98 0.24
C GLY A 19 6.32 11.72 0.57
N LEU A 20 7.59 11.90 0.95
CA LEU A 20 8.48 10.80 1.34
C LEU A 20 8.08 10.13 2.66
N PHE A 21 7.40 10.82 3.59
CA PHE A 21 7.08 10.27 4.91
C PHE A 21 5.58 10.03 5.16
N ILE A 22 4.69 10.68 4.42
CA ILE A 22 3.24 10.61 4.65
C ILE A 22 2.59 9.36 4.06
N HIS A 23 3.27 8.67 3.15
CA HIS A 23 2.67 7.57 2.37
C HIS A 23 2.14 6.43 3.25
N ILE A 24 2.81 6.09 4.36
CA ILE A 24 2.33 5.05 5.29
C ILE A 24 1.06 5.49 6.04
N PHE A 25 0.99 6.74 6.49
CA PHE A 25 -0.19 7.29 7.14
C PHE A 25 -1.38 7.35 6.17
N LEU A 26 -1.12 7.79 4.94
CA LEU A 26 -2.13 7.85 3.89
C LEU A 26 -2.64 6.45 3.54
N PHE A 27 -1.74 5.47 3.42
CA PHE A 27 -2.10 4.07 3.19
C PHE A 27 -3.03 3.54 4.30
N ILE A 28 -2.64 3.70 5.57
CA ILE A 28 -3.45 3.26 6.72
C ILE A 28 -4.79 3.99 6.75
N ALA A 29 -4.81 5.30 6.50
CA ALA A 29 -6.04 6.10 6.51
C ALA A 29 -7.02 5.66 5.42
N ILE A 30 -6.55 5.50 4.18
CA ILE A 30 -7.40 5.09 3.04
C ILE A 30 -7.88 3.65 3.23
N LEU A 31 -6.96 2.71 3.50
CA LEU A 31 -7.32 1.30 3.67
C LEU A 31 -8.22 1.10 4.89
N GLY A 32 -7.90 1.74 6.00
CA GLY A 32 -8.69 1.70 7.22
C GLY A 32 -10.10 2.26 7.01
N THR A 33 -10.23 3.39 6.31
CA THR A 33 -11.54 3.93 5.94
C THR A 33 -12.32 2.95 5.07
N ALA A 34 -11.69 2.33 4.07
CA ALA A 34 -12.37 1.34 3.22
C ALA A 34 -12.83 0.11 4.01
N VAL A 35 -12.03 -0.39 4.96
CA VAL A 35 -12.43 -1.46 5.89
C VAL A 35 -13.60 -1.04 6.76
N LEU A 36 -13.57 0.17 7.34
CA LEU A 36 -14.67 0.70 8.15
C LEU A 36 -15.96 0.87 7.33
N LEU A 37 -15.85 1.30 6.08
CA LEU A 37 -16.99 1.46 5.17
C LEU A 37 -17.62 0.13 4.76
N ASN A 38 -16.86 -0.97 4.76
CA ASN A 38 -17.39 -2.32 4.51
C ASN A 38 -17.90 -3.01 5.78
N ASN A 39 -17.40 -2.59 6.95
CA ASN A 39 -17.78 -3.18 8.22
C ASN A 39 -19.30 -3.07 8.44
N GLY A 40 -19.94 -4.17 8.83
CA GLY A 40 -21.40 -4.26 8.99
C GLY A 40 -22.19 -4.35 7.68
N LYS A 41 -21.59 -4.09 6.51
CA LYS A 41 -22.24 -4.31 5.20
C LYS A 41 -22.00 -5.70 4.64
N GLY A 42 -20.89 -6.34 5.02
CA GLY A 42 -20.58 -7.71 4.63
C GLY A 42 -20.42 -7.91 3.12
N GLN A 43 -19.95 -6.88 2.40
CA GLN A 43 -19.75 -7.00 0.95
C GLN A 43 -18.52 -7.88 0.72
N GLN A 44 -18.75 -9.14 0.35
CA GLN A 44 -17.68 -10.13 0.24
C GLN A 44 -16.63 -9.75 -0.81
N PHE A 45 -17.04 -9.09 -1.90
CA PHE A 45 -16.13 -8.57 -2.91
C PHE A 45 -15.14 -7.56 -2.33
N ALA A 46 -15.63 -6.58 -1.57
CA ALA A 46 -14.78 -5.60 -0.90
C ALA A 46 -13.89 -6.27 0.14
N ALA A 47 -14.45 -7.14 0.99
CA ALA A 47 -13.69 -7.88 1.99
C ALA A 47 -12.54 -8.69 1.38
N PHE A 48 -12.80 -9.36 0.25
CA PHE A 48 -11.79 -10.11 -0.49
C PHE A 48 -10.59 -9.22 -0.86
N HIS A 49 -10.82 -8.11 -1.58
CA HIS A 49 -9.75 -7.22 -2.02
C HIS A 49 -9.08 -6.45 -0.86
N LEU A 50 -9.83 -6.10 0.17
CA LEU A 50 -9.29 -5.44 1.37
C LEU A 50 -8.32 -6.36 2.13
N ARG A 51 -8.62 -7.66 2.24
CA ARG A 51 -7.68 -8.65 2.81
C ARG A 51 -6.42 -8.80 1.96
N GLN A 52 -6.56 -8.82 0.63
CA GLN A 52 -5.41 -8.87 -0.29
C GLN A 52 -4.50 -7.65 -0.08
N MET A 53 -5.08 -6.43 -0.08
CA MET A 53 -4.32 -5.19 0.07
C MET A 53 -3.73 -5.03 1.48
N PHE A 54 -4.46 -5.45 2.51
CA PHE A 54 -3.95 -5.48 3.88
C PHE A 54 -2.72 -6.39 4.01
N GLY A 55 -2.78 -7.59 3.42
CA GLY A 55 -1.65 -8.51 3.38
C GLY A 55 -0.43 -7.93 2.66
N ILE A 56 -0.62 -7.28 1.51
CA ILE A 56 0.44 -6.57 0.81
C ILE A 56 1.08 -5.51 1.72
N GLY A 57 0.26 -4.72 2.43
CA GLY A 57 0.75 -3.70 3.37
C GLY A 57 1.62 -4.27 4.48
N ILE A 58 1.19 -5.37 5.10
CA ILE A 58 1.98 -6.07 6.13
C ILE A 58 3.31 -6.58 5.57
N VAL A 59 3.29 -7.22 4.38
CA VAL A 59 4.51 -7.69 3.72
C VAL A 59 5.47 -6.52 3.42
N ALA A 60 4.96 -5.39 2.95
CA ALA A 60 5.77 -4.20 2.68
C ALA A 60 6.43 -3.64 3.96
N ILE A 61 5.69 -3.58 5.07
CA ILE A 61 6.23 -3.15 6.38
C ILE A 61 7.33 -4.11 6.86
N LEU A 62 7.09 -5.43 6.76
CA LEU A 62 8.08 -6.43 7.15
C LEU A 62 9.36 -6.29 6.33
N ILE A 63 9.24 -6.22 5.01
CA ILE A 63 10.38 -6.02 4.11
C ILE A 63 11.13 -4.73 4.47
N ASN A 64 10.41 -3.62 4.70
CA ASN A 64 11.04 -2.36 5.07
C ASN A 64 11.87 -2.51 6.35
N ALA A 65 11.36 -3.22 7.36
CA ALA A 65 12.07 -3.48 8.62
C ALA A 65 13.35 -4.33 8.45
N PHE A 66 13.41 -5.21 7.44
CA PHE A 66 14.59 -6.02 7.13
C PHE A 66 15.55 -5.37 6.12
N THR A 67 15.16 -4.27 5.48
CA THR A 67 16.01 -3.51 4.52
C THR A 67 17.42 -3.21 5.04
N PRO A 68 17.64 -2.85 6.33
CA PRO A 68 19.00 -2.55 6.82
C PRO A 68 20.00 -3.71 6.72
N ILE A 69 19.51 -4.95 6.58
CA ILE A 69 20.34 -6.16 6.45
C ILE A 69 20.69 -6.42 4.98
N ILE A 70 20.01 -5.77 4.04
CA ILE A 70 20.22 -5.94 2.60
C ILE A 70 21.34 -5.01 2.15
N GLU A 71 22.54 -5.54 1.96
CA GLU A 71 23.71 -4.78 1.52
C GLU A 71 23.60 -4.33 0.04
N GLN A 72 22.87 -5.08 -0.79
CA GLN A 72 22.73 -4.80 -2.21
C GLN A 72 21.51 -3.93 -2.52
N GLY A 73 21.72 -2.64 -2.80
CA GLY A 73 20.64 -1.69 -3.08
C GLY A 73 19.71 -2.07 -4.25
N TRP A 74 20.20 -2.83 -5.25
CA TRP A 74 19.36 -3.30 -6.36
C TRP A 74 18.33 -4.35 -5.93
N LEU A 75 18.61 -5.11 -4.87
CA LEU A 75 17.69 -6.13 -4.35
C LEU A 75 16.47 -5.47 -3.71
N ALA A 76 16.67 -4.36 -2.98
CA ALA A 76 15.57 -3.58 -2.42
C ALA A 76 14.63 -3.05 -3.52
N LEU A 77 15.20 -2.54 -4.63
CA LEU A 77 14.42 -2.09 -5.78
C LEU A 77 13.63 -3.23 -6.43
N LEU A 78 14.24 -4.41 -6.59
CA LEU A 78 13.57 -5.60 -7.12
C LEU A 78 12.38 -6.01 -6.24
N ILE A 79 12.59 -6.07 -4.93
CA ILE A 79 11.55 -6.44 -3.97
C ILE A 79 10.38 -5.46 -4.01
N ILE A 80 10.64 -4.15 -3.96
CA ILE A 80 9.61 -3.12 -4.05
C ILE A 80 8.83 -3.24 -5.39
N SER A 81 9.54 -3.49 -6.49
CA SER A 81 8.91 -3.68 -7.81
C SER A 81 7.97 -4.88 -7.84
N LEU A 82 8.33 -5.99 -7.19
CA LEU A 82 7.47 -7.17 -7.07
C LEU A 82 6.21 -6.90 -6.23
N ILE A 83 6.35 -6.17 -5.12
CA ILE A 83 5.21 -5.77 -4.29
C ILE A 83 4.22 -4.92 -5.10
N VAL A 84 4.73 -3.93 -5.84
CA VAL A 84 3.91 -3.06 -6.69
C VAL A 84 3.23 -3.88 -7.79
N LEU A 85 3.95 -4.80 -8.44
CA LEU A 85 3.38 -5.68 -9.46
C LEU A 85 2.21 -6.49 -8.90
N VAL A 86 2.37 -7.12 -7.74
CA VAL A 86 1.32 -7.90 -7.08
C VAL A 86 0.12 -7.02 -6.72
N ALA A 87 0.36 -5.80 -6.21
CA ALA A 87 -0.72 -4.84 -5.93
C ALA A 87 -1.50 -4.45 -7.20
N VAL A 88 -0.81 -4.22 -8.32
CA VAL A 88 -1.42 -3.93 -9.62
C VAL A 88 -2.26 -5.12 -10.11
N LEU A 89 -1.79 -6.35 -9.98
CA LEU A 89 -2.59 -7.54 -10.34
C LEU A 89 -3.89 -7.61 -9.53
N GLY A 90 -3.80 -7.37 -8.21
CA GLY A 90 -4.97 -7.28 -7.35
C GLY A 90 -5.94 -6.17 -7.78
N LEU A 91 -5.43 -4.98 -8.08
CA LEU A 91 -6.23 -3.85 -8.57
C LEU A 91 -6.91 -4.18 -9.91
N LEU A 92 -6.19 -4.76 -10.86
CA LEU A 92 -6.74 -5.15 -12.16
C LEU A 92 -7.86 -6.18 -12.00
N SER A 93 -7.73 -7.14 -11.08
CA SER A 93 -8.81 -8.09 -10.78
C SER A 93 -10.04 -7.39 -10.20
N ALA A 94 -9.86 -6.43 -9.29
CA ALA A 94 -10.96 -5.64 -8.74
C ALA A 94 -11.67 -4.80 -9.80
N LEU A 95 -10.92 -4.13 -10.67
CA LEU A 95 -11.46 -3.34 -11.80
C LEU A 95 -12.26 -4.21 -12.79
N ARG A 96 -11.91 -5.50 -12.89
CA ARG A 96 -12.63 -6.50 -13.71
C ARG A 96 -13.77 -7.20 -12.97
N ASN A 97 -14.07 -6.79 -11.74
CA ASN A 97 -15.07 -7.42 -10.87
C ASN A 97 -14.78 -8.91 -10.60
N GLN A 98 -13.49 -9.26 -10.43
CA GLN A 98 -13.01 -10.63 -10.23
C GLN A 98 -12.33 -10.79 -8.87
N MET A 99 -12.68 -11.84 -8.13
CA MET A 99 -12.02 -12.23 -6.88
C MET A 99 -10.88 -13.23 -7.13
N ILE A 100 -9.84 -12.77 -7.83
CA ILE A 100 -8.64 -13.58 -8.09
C ILE A 100 -7.64 -13.34 -6.96
N ALA A 101 -7.21 -14.42 -6.31
CA ALA A 101 -6.22 -14.32 -5.25
C ALA A 101 -4.87 -13.92 -5.83
N LEU A 102 -4.12 -13.10 -5.08
CA LEU A 102 -2.76 -12.76 -5.45
C LEU A 102 -1.89 -14.02 -5.53
N PRO A 103 -0.96 -14.11 -6.50
CA PRO A 103 -0.14 -15.29 -6.66
C PRO A 103 0.68 -15.57 -5.39
N PHE A 104 0.95 -16.86 -5.14
CA PHE A 104 1.72 -17.40 -4.01
C PHE A 104 1.12 -17.24 -2.62
N ILE A 105 0.61 -16.05 -2.26
CA ILE A 105 0.25 -15.71 -0.88
C ILE A 105 -1.22 -15.28 -0.68
N GLY A 106 -1.94 -14.98 -1.77
CA GLY A 106 -3.27 -14.38 -1.68
C GLY A 106 -4.32 -15.24 -0.98
N ASP A 107 -4.25 -16.57 -1.10
CA ASP A 107 -5.16 -17.48 -0.38
C ASP A 107 -4.90 -17.48 1.12
N TYR A 108 -3.64 -17.30 1.53
CA TYR A 108 -3.29 -17.16 2.94
C TYR A 108 -3.82 -15.86 3.52
N PHE A 109 -3.76 -14.75 2.76
CA PHE A 109 -4.34 -13.48 3.19
C PHE A 109 -5.84 -13.60 3.45
N GLN A 110 -6.58 -14.37 2.65
CA GLN A 110 -8.00 -14.63 2.92
C GLN A 110 -8.24 -15.36 4.24
N LYS A 111 -7.36 -16.29 4.61
CA LYS A 111 -7.47 -17.06 5.85
C LYS A 111 -7.03 -16.24 7.08
N TRP A 112 -5.86 -15.61 7.00
CA TRP A 112 -5.26 -14.86 8.11
C TRP A 112 -6.04 -13.60 8.47
N PHE A 113 -6.61 -12.91 7.48
CA PHE A 113 -7.30 -11.63 7.68
C PHE A 113 -8.83 -11.79 7.62
N SER A 114 -9.34 -12.96 8.02
CA SER A 114 -10.77 -13.27 8.06
C SER A 114 -11.59 -12.37 8.99
N PHE A 115 -10.92 -11.61 9.89
CA PHE A 115 -11.56 -10.57 10.70
C PHE A 115 -12.06 -9.37 9.87
N ILE A 116 -11.50 -9.13 8.68
CA ILE A 116 -12.02 -8.13 7.73
C ILE A 116 -13.24 -8.76 7.05
N LYS A 117 -14.43 -8.31 7.43
CA LYS A 117 -15.72 -8.82 6.92
C LYS A 117 -16.31 -7.93 5.83
#